data_AF-A0A9E3VVJ2-F1
#
_entry.id   AF-A0A9E3VVJ2-F1
#
_cell.length_a   1.000
_cell.length_b   1.000
_cell.length_c   1.000
_cell.angle_alpha   90.00
_cell.angle_beta   90.00
_cell.angle_gamma   90.00
#
_symmetry.space_group_name_H-M   'P 1'
#
loop_
_entity.id
_entity.type
_entity.pdbx_description
1 polymer ?
#
loop_
_entity_poly.entity_id
_entity_poly.type
_entity_poly.pdbx_seq_one_letter_code
_entity_poly.pdbx_strand_id
1 'polypeptide(L)'
;MRTSAAARPGAAAQSYFASHWRSLDYFNLYRLTLAVALAFTGLIFSESDLFRTGAGERFLGFAYAYLVIAALFVLGIRARWPSFQIQLTAHIMADIIFVMLLMTTSGRLADGLGLLLVISIASGGLVGSGRLTLLYAAMASIALLLQHGFNILGGGQGIDSFFQVGLLCAGYFAIGWLAHALTQRALRSERLAQSQADELALLNRINALAIENSPDGLLAVRGDGVIRHASPRALALMGMPVPVIPGVTRLADYSLDLANILAQQPDPFTTPTLSTPAAQLRVRCIPLAMQDDSRVLVLEDQRQAEQAAQRLKLAALGRLTANIAHEIRNPLSAISHAAQLLREEMHDPAHFKLADIIENNSRRLDRLVEE
;
A
#
# COMPACT_ATOMS: atom_id res chain seq x y z
N MET A 1 24.40 -11.02 -7.81
CA MET A 1 23.24 -11.89 -8.16
C MET A 1 22.67 -12.46 -6.86
N ARG A 2 21.71 -11.77 -6.24
CA ARG A 2 20.92 -12.30 -5.11
C ARG A 2 19.47 -12.24 -5.54
N THR A 3 18.87 -13.41 -5.63
CA THR A 3 17.51 -13.66 -6.09
C THR A 3 16.51 -13.00 -5.14
N SER A 4 15.77 -12.03 -5.67
CA SER A 4 14.55 -11.50 -5.08
C SER A 4 13.55 -12.65 -4.94
N ALA A 5 13.28 -13.07 -3.70
CA ALA A 5 12.21 -13.99 -3.38
C ALA A 5 10.88 -13.24 -3.55
N ALA A 6 10.25 -13.41 -4.70
CA ALA A 6 8.89 -12.97 -4.94
C ALA A 6 7.97 -13.52 -3.84
N ALA A 7 7.37 -12.61 -3.06
CA ALA A 7 6.33 -12.97 -2.10
C ALA A 7 5.20 -13.70 -2.84
N ARG A 8 4.96 -14.96 -2.48
CA ARG A 8 3.94 -15.80 -3.11
C ARG A 8 2.56 -15.14 -2.94
N PRO A 9 1.79 -14.90 -4.01
CA PRO A 9 0.46 -14.29 -3.94
C PRO A 9 -0.62 -15.14 -3.21
N GLY A 10 -0.25 -16.31 -2.67
CA GLY A 10 -1.16 -17.23 -1.97
C GLY A 10 -1.34 -16.97 -0.47
N ALA A 11 -0.40 -16.28 0.20
CA ALA A 11 -0.43 -16.15 1.67
C ALA A 11 -1.56 -15.21 2.17
N ALA A 12 -1.79 -14.11 1.46
CA ALA A 12 -2.88 -13.17 1.77
C ALA A 12 -4.26 -13.78 1.49
N ALA A 13 -4.41 -14.51 0.38
CA ALA A 13 -5.63 -15.25 0.07
C ALA A 13 -5.91 -16.34 1.11
N GLN A 14 -4.89 -17.14 1.50
CA GLN A 14 -5.03 -18.17 2.54
C GLN A 14 -5.41 -17.59 3.92
N SER A 15 -4.85 -16.43 4.29
CA SER A 15 -5.22 -15.70 5.52
C SER A 15 -6.68 -15.25 5.51
N TYR A 16 -7.13 -14.65 4.39
CA TYR A 16 -8.51 -14.20 4.20
C TYR A 16 -9.51 -15.38 4.21
N PHE A 17 -9.19 -16.49 3.52
CA PHE A 17 -10.01 -17.70 3.55
C PHE A 17 -10.06 -18.32 4.95
N ALA A 18 -8.95 -18.37 5.69
CA ALA A 18 -8.93 -18.89 7.06
C ALA A 18 -9.81 -18.06 8.01
N SER A 19 -9.87 -16.74 7.81
CA SER A 19 -10.73 -15.84 8.60
C SER A 19 -12.23 -16.17 8.44
N HIS A 20 -12.69 -16.39 7.21
CA HIS A 20 -14.11 -16.67 6.93
C HIS A 20 -14.59 -17.98 7.56
N TRP A 21 -13.79 -19.05 7.45
CA TRP A 21 -14.10 -20.35 8.07
C TRP A 21 -14.09 -20.28 9.60
N ARG A 22 -13.19 -19.48 10.19
CA ARG A 22 -13.16 -19.26 11.64
C ARG A 22 -14.40 -18.53 12.13
N SER A 23 -14.86 -17.51 11.41
CA SER A 23 -16.11 -16.80 11.74
C SER A 23 -17.34 -17.71 11.63
N LEU A 24 -17.36 -18.62 10.64
CA LEU A 24 -18.42 -19.62 10.51
C LEU A 24 -18.41 -20.64 11.66
N ASP A 25 -17.22 -21.03 12.14
CA ASP A 25 -17.05 -21.92 13.29
C ASP A 25 -17.58 -21.28 14.59
N TYR A 26 -17.24 -20.02 14.86
CA TYR A 26 -17.80 -19.27 16.00
C TYR A 26 -19.32 -19.14 15.92
N PHE A 27 -19.86 -18.90 14.72
CA PHE A 27 -21.29 -18.84 14.54
C PHE A 27 -21.96 -20.22 14.74
N ASN A 28 -21.28 -21.30 14.35
CA ASN A 28 -21.79 -22.64 14.63
C ASN A 28 -21.71 -23.01 16.11
N LEU A 29 -20.69 -22.54 16.84
CA LEU A 29 -20.62 -22.67 18.30
C LEU A 29 -21.84 -22.00 18.96
N TYR A 30 -22.18 -20.77 18.55
CA TYR A 30 -23.41 -20.10 18.99
C TYR A 30 -24.65 -20.97 18.73
N ARG A 31 -24.80 -21.52 17.52
CA ARG A 31 -25.94 -22.42 17.21
C ARG A 31 -26.00 -23.65 18.09
N LEU A 32 -24.86 -24.27 18.36
CA LEU A 32 -24.77 -25.45 19.22
C LEU A 32 -25.22 -25.09 20.64
N THR A 33 -24.77 -23.96 21.18
CA THR A 33 -25.23 -23.48 22.49
C THR A 33 -26.73 -23.15 22.51
N LEU A 34 -27.24 -22.51 21.45
CA LEU A 34 -28.66 -22.21 21.30
C LEU A 34 -29.50 -23.48 21.21
N ALA A 35 -29.09 -24.45 20.41
CA ALA A 35 -29.77 -25.72 20.25
C ALA A 35 -29.82 -26.52 21.56
N VAL A 36 -28.72 -26.53 22.33
CA VAL A 36 -28.70 -27.12 23.67
C VAL A 36 -29.65 -26.39 24.60
N ALA A 37 -29.66 -25.06 24.60
CA ALA A 37 -30.56 -24.27 25.44
C ALA A 37 -32.04 -24.52 25.09
N LEU A 38 -32.37 -24.60 23.80
CA LEU A 38 -33.72 -24.93 23.32
C LEU A 38 -34.14 -26.35 23.72
N ALA A 39 -33.25 -27.35 23.56
CA ALA A 39 -33.51 -28.71 23.99
C ALA A 39 -33.73 -28.81 25.51
N PHE A 40 -32.91 -28.10 26.29
CA PHE A 40 -33.03 -28.02 27.74
C PHE A 40 -34.35 -27.35 28.17
N THR A 41 -34.76 -26.30 27.45
CA THR A 41 -36.05 -25.63 27.67
C THR A 41 -37.20 -26.60 27.42
N GLY A 42 -37.13 -27.38 26.32
CA GLY A 42 -38.11 -28.42 26.01
C GLY A 42 -38.18 -29.52 27.08
N LEU A 43 -37.05 -29.90 27.68
CA LEU A 43 -37.00 -30.92 28.74
C LEU A 43 -37.63 -30.45 30.05
N ILE A 44 -37.27 -29.24 30.51
CA ILE A 44 -37.72 -28.73 31.82
C ILE A 44 -39.19 -28.31 31.77
N PHE A 45 -39.61 -27.68 30.68
CA PHE A 45 -40.89 -26.98 30.61
C PHE A 45 -41.94 -27.74 29.78
N SER A 46 -41.70 -29.01 29.43
CA SER A 46 -42.55 -29.81 28.52
C SER A 46 -44.04 -29.80 28.90
N GLU A 47 -44.37 -29.78 30.19
CA GLU A 47 -45.74 -29.76 30.73
C GLU A 47 -46.28 -28.36 31.04
N SER A 48 -45.53 -27.29 30.74
CA SER A 48 -45.94 -25.92 31.05
C SER A 48 -46.81 -25.29 29.94
N ASP A 49 -47.55 -24.23 30.30
CA ASP A 49 -48.33 -23.39 29.37
C ASP A 49 -47.49 -22.59 28.35
N LEU A 50 -46.17 -22.79 28.33
CA LEU A 50 -45.29 -22.20 27.32
C LEU A 50 -45.53 -22.82 25.94
N PHE A 51 -45.94 -24.08 25.90
CA PHE A 51 -46.20 -24.85 24.68
C PHE A 51 -47.70 -24.96 24.40
N ARG A 52 -48.07 -25.21 23.14
CA ARG A 52 -49.45 -25.59 22.83
C ARG A 52 -49.76 -26.94 23.48
N THR A 53 -51.01 -27.17 23.87
CA THR A 53 -51.45 -28.41 24.51
C THR A 53 -51.03 -29.64 23.70
N GLY A 54 -50.28 -30.55 24.32
CA GLY A 54 -49.74 -31.76 23.65
C GLY A 54 -48.67 -31.49 22.57
N ALA A 55 -48.01 -30.33 22.58
CA ALA A 55 -46.95 -29.98 21.63
C ALA A 55 -45.52 -30.02 22.23
N GLY A 56 -45.37 -30.21 23.54
CA GLY A 56 -44.07 -30.23 24.22
C GLY A 56 -43.11 -31.29 23.68
N GLU A 57 -43.58 -32.52 23.45
CA GLU A 57 -42.74 -33.60 22.87
C GLU A 57 -42.29 -33.28 21.45
N ARG A 58 -43.15 -32.65 20.64
CA ARG A 58 -42.81 -32.22 19.27
C ARG A 58 -41.78 -31.10 19.28
N PHE A 59 -41.91 -30.14 20.20
CA PHE A 59 -40.91 -29.10 20.40
C PHE A 59 -39.55 -29.71 20.76
N LEU A 60 -39.53 -30.66 21.70
CA LEU A 60 -38.30 -31.36 22.10
C LEU A 60 -37.69 -32.12 20.91
N GLY A 61 -38.50 -32.81 20.11
CA GLY A 61 -38.06 -33.50 18.90
C GLY A 61 -37.41 -32.56 17.88
N PHE A 62 -38.02 -31.40 17.62
CA PHE A 62 -37.45 -30.38 16.73
C PHE A 62 -36.17 -29.75 17.30
N ALA A 63 -36.11 -29.49 18.61
CA ALA A 63 -34.91 -28.94 19.25
C ALA A 63 -33.74 -29.95 19.20
N TYR A 64 -34.01 -31.23 19.41
CA TYR A 64 -33.00 -32.28 19.29
C TYR A 64 -32.54 -32.46 17.84
N ALA A 65 -33.46 -32.43 16.87
CA ALA A 65 -33.12 -32.47 15.45
C ALA A 65 -32.25 -31.26 15.04
N TYR A 66 -32.55 -30.06 15.55
CA TYR A 66 -31.74 -28.87 15.35
C TYR A 66 -30.34 -29.03 15.93
N LEU A 67 -30.21 -29.61 17.14
CA LEU A 67 -28.92 -29.92 17.76
C LEU A 67 -28.08 -30.90 16.93
N VAL A 68 -28.70 -31.98 16.44
CA VAL A 68 -28.02 -32.96 15.58
C VAL A 68 -27.55 -32.31 14.28
N ILE A 69 -28.37 -31.48 13.65
CA ILE A 69 -27.98 -30.78 12.42
C ILE A 69 -26.88 -29.75 12.67
N ALA A 70 -26.93 -29.01 13.78
CA ALA A 70 -25.86 -28.09 14.18
C ALA A 70 -24.53 -28.85 14.43
N ALA A 71 -24.59 -30.06 14.98
CA ALA A 71 -23.43 -30.93 15.13
C ALA A 71 -22.90 -31.45 13.77
N LEU A 72 -23.78 -31.82 12.84
CA LEU A 72 -23.40 -32.21 11.47
C LEU A 72 -22.73 -31.04 10.72
N PHE A 73 -23.17 -29.81 10.95
CA PHE A 73 -22.50 -28.63 10.39
C PHE A 73 -21.07 -28.45 10.88
N VAL A 74 -20.72 -28.88 12.11
CA VAL A 74 -19.32 -28.91 12.57
C VAL A 74 -18.48 -29.80 11.65
N LEU A 75 -19.00 -30.97 11.26
CA LEU A 75 -18.30 -31.87 10.34
C LEU A 75 -18.12 -31.23 8.97
N GLY A 76 -19.15 -30.56 8.45
CA GLY A 76 -19.06 -29.81 7.19
C GLY A 76 -17.99 -28.71 7.24
N ILE A 77 -17.95 -27.93 8.33
CA ILE A 77 -16.96 -26.86 8.54
C ILE A 77 -15.54 -27.43 8.60
N ARG A 78 -15.33 -28.52 9.35
CA ARG A 78 -14.02 -29.19 9.48
C ARG A 78 -13.57 -29.85 8.18
N ALA A 79 -14.49 -30.48 7.46
CA ALA A 79 -14.21 -31.09 6.16
C ALA A 79 -14.01 -30.04 5.05
N ARG A 80 -14.38 -28.76 5.29
CA ARG A 80 -14.35 -27.66 4.31
C ARG A 80 -15.04 -28.00 2.99
N TRP A 81 -16.07 -28.83 3.09
CA TRP A 81 -16.85 -29.33 1.96
C TRP A 81 -18.33 -29.37 2.34
N PRO A 82 -19.27 -28.83 1.54
CA PRO A 82 -19.12 -28.13 0.24
C PRO A 82 -18.57 -26.69 0.38
N SER A 83 -18.67 -25.89 -0.68
CA SER A 83 -18.16 -24.50 -0.68
C SER A 83 -18.79 -23.65 0.44
N PHE A 84 -18.03 -22.65 0.90
CA PHE A 84 -18.43 -21.78 2.02
C PHE A 84 -19.81 -21.13 1.83
N GLN A 85 -20.12 -20.63 0.64
CA GLN A 85 -21.40 -19.98 0.35
C GLN A 85 -22.57 -20.96 0.42
N ILE A 86 -22.36 -22.20 -0.03
CA ILE A 86 -23.38 -23.26 0.02
C ILE A 86 -23.62 -23.66 1.48
N GLN A 87 -22.56 -23.89 2.26
CA GLN A 87 -22.70 -24.22 3.68
C GLN A 87 -23.38 -23.11 4.45
N LEU A 88 -22.94 -21.85 4.29
CA LEU A 88 -23.56 -20.72 4.98
C LEU A 88 -25.06 -20.62 4.68
N THR A 89 -25.43 -20.75 3.40
CA THR A 89 -26.83 -20.74 2.97
C THR A 89 -27.60 -21.91 3.55
N ALA A 90 -27.05 -23.12 3.50
CA ALA A 90 -27.66 -24.31 4.10
C ALA A 90 -27.87 -24.14 5.61
N HIS A 91 -26.91 -23.54 6.31
CA HIS A 91 -27.04 -23.33 7.74
C HIS A 91 -28.14 -22.31 8.08
N ILE A 92 -28.21 -21.18 7.36
CA ILE A 92 -29.25 -20.16 7.59
C ILE A 92 -30.63 -20.70 7.22
N MET A 93 -30.72 -21.49 6.15
CA MET A 93 -31.96 -22.18 5.80
C MET A 93 -32.42 -23.16 6.86
N ALA A 94 -31.50 -23.93 7.43
CA ALA A 94 -31.81 -24.78 8.57
C ALA A 94 -32.31 -23.95 9.76
N ASP A 95 -31.63 -22.85 10.10
CA ASP A 95 -32.09 -21.95 11.18
C ASP A 95 -33.52 -21.46 10.94
N ILE A 96 -33.83 -20.98 9.73
CA ILE A 96 -35.19 -20.54 9.36
C ILE A 96 -36.18 -21.69 9.56
N ILE A 97 -35.93 -22.85 8.96
CA ILE A 97 -36.84 -24.01 9.04
C ILE A 97 -37.08 -24.43 10.49
N PHE A 98 -36.02 -24.59 11.29
CA PHE A 98 -36.16 -25.05 12.67
C PHE A 98 -36.84 -24.03 13.57
N VAL A 99 -36.52 -22.74 13.42
CA VAL A 99 -37.24 -21.70 14.16
C VAL A 99 -38.71 -21.70 13.77
N MET A 100 -39.05 -21.83 12.48
CA MET A 100 -40.44 -21.92 12.05
C MET A 100 -41.16 -23.13 12.68
N LEU A 101 -40.53 -24.32 12.68
CA LEU A 101 -41.08 -25.52 13.30
C LEU A 101 -41.31 -25.35 14.80
N LEU A 102 -40.32 -24.80 15.52
CA LEU A 102 -40.41 -24.54 16.96
C LEU A 102 -41.48 -23.51 17.30
N MET A 103 -41.65 -22.48 16.46
CA MET A 103 -42.73 -21.49 16.59
C MET A 103 -44.12 -22.14 16.46
N THR A 104 -44.29 -23.15 15.59
CA THR A 104 -45.58 -23.84 15.42
C THR A 104 -46.03 -24.59 16.68
N THR A 105 -45.06 -25.14 17.42
CA THR A 105 -45.29 -25.89 18.66
C THR A 105 -45.38 -24.99 19.88
N SER A 106 -44.84 -23.77 19.78
CA SER A 106 -44.82 -22.79 20.85
C SER A 106 -46.12 -22.01 20.92
N GLY A 107 -46.62 -21.80 22.14
CA GLY A 107 -47.74 -20.89 22.37
C GLY A 107 -47.19 -19.49 22.63
N ARG A 108 -46.82 -19.23 23.88
CA ARG A 108 -46.36 -17.92 24.36
C ARG A 108 -44.93 -17.57 23.92
N LEU A 109 -44.12 -18.57 23.58
CA LEU A 109 -42.73 -18.39 23.13
C LEU A 109 -42.59 -18.08 21.64
N ALA A 110 -43.66 -18.21 20.84
CA ALA A 110 -43.58 -18.11 19.39
C ALA A 110 -42.94 -16.79 18.94
N ASP A 111 -43.36 -15.67 19.50
CA ASP A 111 -42.85 -14.35 19.13
C ASP A 111 -41.37 -14.15 19.47
N GLY A 112 -40.92 -14.67 20.61
CA GLY A 112 -39.53 -14.59 21.05
C GLY A 112 -38.60 -15.46 20.20
N LEU A 113 -39.08 -16.61 19.73
CA LEU A 113 -38.32 -17.50 18.86
C LEU A 113 -38.05 -16.86 17.49
N GLY A 114 -38.99 -16.08 16.95
CA GLY A 114 -38.78 -15.32 15.72
C GLY A 114 -37.59 -14.34 15.84
N LEU A 115 -37.41 -13.72 17.01
CA LEU A 115 -36.27 -12.84 17.25
C LEU A 115 -34.91 -13.54 17.08
N LEU A 116 -34.82 -14.87 17.25
CA LEU A 116 -33.57 -15.62 17.06
C LEU A 116 -33.07 -15.55 15.60
N LEU A 117 -33.98 -15.42 14.63
CA LEU A 117 -33.61 -15.31 13.21
C LEU A 117 -32.88 -14.00 12.90
N VAL A 118 -33.09 -12.94 13.70
CA VAL A 118 -32.31 -11.69 13.61
C VAL A 118 -30.82 -11.99 13.70
N ILE A 119 -30.43 -12.79 14.71
CA ILE A 119 -29.03 -13.13 14.97
C ILE A 119 -28.49 -13.99 13.82
N SER A 120 -29.28 -14.95 13.32
CA SER A 120 -28.88 -15.79 12.19
C SER A 120 -28.69 -15.00 10.88
N ILE A 121 -29.57 -14.04 10.59
CA ILE A 121 -29.49 -13.18 9.40
C ILE A 121 -28.31 -12.22 9.53
N ALA A 122 -28.14 -11.57 10.69
CA ALA A 122 -27.02 -10.67 10.96
C ALA A 122 -25.68 -11.40 10.80
N SER A 123 -25.55 -12.56 11.42
CA SER A 123 -24.36 -13.41 11.32
C SER A 123 -24.13 -13.86 9.90
N GLY A 124 -25.19 -14.25 9.18
CA GLY A 124 -25.14 -14.57 7.76
C GLY A 124 -24.59 -13.44 6.88
N GLY A 125 -24.89 -12.19 7.23
CA GLY A 125 -24.40 -11.03 6.49
C GLY A 125 -23.03 -10.50 6.87
N LEU A 126 -22.61 -10.73 8.12
CA LEU A 126 -21.27 -10.41 8.60
C LEU A 126 -20.24 -11.46 8.17
N VAL A 127 -20.63 -12.73 8.21
CA VAL A 127 -19.78 -13.88 7.86
C VAL A 127 -19.81 -14.15 6.36
N GLY A 128 -20.97 -14.02 5.73
CA GLY A 128 -21.08 -13.99 4.27
C GLY A 128 -20.58 -12.66 3.74
N SER A 129 -20.20 -12.58 2.46
CA SER A 129 -19.72 -11.36 1.82
C SER A 129 -20.80 -10.26 1.63
N GLY A 130 -21.79 -10.16 2.54
CA GLY A 130 -22.95 -9.28 2.53
C GLY A 130 -23.97 -9.55 1.41
N ARG A 131 -23.57 -10.11 0.27
CA ARG A 131 -24.41 -10.18 -0.95
C ARG A 131 -25.74 -10.91 -0.77
N LEU A 132 -25.78 -11.96 0.03
CA LEU A 132 -26.97 -12.80 0.23
C LEU A 132 -27.80 -12.41 1.45
N THR A 133 -27.38 -11.40 2.23
CA THR A 133 -28.04 -11.07 3.51
C THR A 133 -29.49 -10.63 3.33
N LEU A 134 -29.76 -9.80 2.34
CA LEU A 134 -31.13 -9.37 2.03
C LEU A 134 -31.97 -10.53 1.49
N LEU A 135 -31.37 -11.49 0.80
CA LEU A 135 -32.04 -12.72 0.39
C LEU A 135 -32.47 -13.53 1.63
N TYR A 136 -31.58 -13.70 2.62
CA TYR A 136 -31.91 -14.39 3.86
C TYR A 136 -33.02 -13.69 4.65
N ALA A 137 -32.99 -12.35 4.72
CA ALA A 137 -34.06 -11.56 5.33
C ALA A 137 -35.42 -11.74 4.60
N ALA A 138 -35.40 -11.78 3.27
CA ALA A 138 -36.59 -12.04 2.46
C ALA A 138 -37.12 -13.46 2.68
N MET A 139 -36.26 -14.47 2.71
CA MET A 139 -36.65 -15.86 2.97
C MET A 139 -37.24 -16.04 4.36
N ALA A 140 -36.63 -15.47 5.39
CA ALA A 140 -37.16 -15.50 6.75
C ALA A 140 -38.51 -14.77 6.86
N SER A 141 -38.64 -13.61 6.21
CA SER A 141 -39.91 -12.86 6.18
C SER A 141 -41.01 -13.63 5.47
N ILE A 142 -40.72 -14.24 4.31
CA ILE A 142 -41.68 -15.08 3.58
C ILE A 142 -42.09 -16.28 4.42
N ALA A 143 -41.13 -16.98 5.02
CA ALA A 143 -41.42 -18.12 5.88
C ALA A 143 -42.33 -17.73 7.06
N LEU A 144 -42.02 -16.60 7.73
CA LEU A 144 -42.82 -16.07 8.83
C LEU A 144 -44.23 -15.67 8.41
N LEU A 145 -44.37 -14.94 7.30
CA LEU A 145 -45.65 -14.50 6.78
C LEU A 145 -46.51 -15.68 6.33
N LEU A 146 -45.93 -16.67 5.66
CA LEU A 146 -46.63 -17.90 5.27
C LEU A 146 -47.12 -18.66 6.51
N GLN A 147 -46.25 -18.86 7.50
CA GLN A 147 -46.61 -19.53 8.74
C GLN A 147 -47.75 -18.81 9.47
N HIS A 148 -47.67 -17.49 9.58
CA HIS A 148 -48.70 -16.70 10.23
C HIS A 148 -50.03 -16.75 9.45
N GLY A 149 -49.97 -16.64 8.12
CA GLY A 149 -51.12 -16.76 7.23
C GLY A 149 -51.82 -18.12 7.35
N PHE A 150 -51.08 -19.23 7.37
CA PHE A 150 -51.65 -20.56 7.58
C PHE A 150 -52.29 -20.73 8.96
N ASN A 151 -51.69 -20.16 10.01
CA ASN A 151 -52.24 -20.24 11.36
C ASN A 151 -53.61 -19.52 11.46
N ILE A 152 -53.78 -18.40 10.74
CA ILE A 152 -55.05 -17.66 10.67
C ILE A 152 -56.11 -18.42 9.87
N LEU A 153 -55.73 -18.93 8.69
CA LEU A 153 -56.64 -19.75 7.86
C LEU A 153 -57.12 -21.01 8.61
N GLY A 154 -56.29 -21.56 9.48
CA GLY A 154 -56.61 -22.71 10.34
C GLY A 154 -57.53 -22.40 11.53
N GLY A 155 -58.09 -21.17 11.63
CA GLY A 155 -58.99 -20.77 12.72
C GLY A 155 -58.30 -20.28 13.99
N GLY A 156 -56.98 -20.00 13.93
CA GLY A 156 -56.25 -19.37 15.03
C GLY A 156 -56.74 -17.94 15.29
N GLN A 157 -56.98 -17.59 16.55
CA GLN A 157 -57.33 -16.23 16.96
C GLN A 157 -56.08 -15.34 17.05
N GLY A 158 -56.15 -14.12 16.51
CA GLY A 158 -55.13 -13.07 16.76
C GLY A 158 -54.85 -12.14 15.58
N ILE A 159 -55.80 -11.26 15.23
CA ILE A 159 -55.56 -10.17 14.25
C ILE A 159 -54.50 -9.18 14.79
N ASP A 160 -54.37 -9.04 16.11
CA ASP A 160 -53.42 -8.15 16.79
C ASP A 160 -51.94 -8.53 16.52
N SER A 161 -51.67 -9.75 16.08
CA SER A 161 -50.31 -10.25 15.83
C SER A 161 -49.73 -9.81 14.47
N PHE A 162 -50.53 -9.31 13.54
CA PHE A 162 -50.04 -8.88 12.22
C PHE A 162 -49.06 -7.71 12.30
N PHE A 163 -49.30 -6.76 13.20
CA PHE A 163 -48.41 -5.62 13.39
C PHE A 163 -47.03 -6.09 13.90
N GLN A 164 -47.02 -7.02 14.86
CA GLN A 164 -45.79 -7.58 15.42
C GLN A 164 -45.02 -8.42 14.39
N VAL A 165 -45.72 -9.24 13.59
CA VAL A 165 -45.12 -10.01 12.48
C VAL A 165 -44.55 -9.07 11.41
N GLY A 166 -45.28 -8.01 11.06
CA GLY A 166 -44.81 -6.98 10.13
C GLY A 166 -43.58 -6.25 10.67
N LEU A 167 -43.57 -5.91 11.96
CA LEU A 167 -42.43 -5.28 12.64
C LEU A 167 -41.21 -6.21 12.67
N LEU A 168 -41.41 -7.51 12.89
CA LEU A 168 -40.34 -8.50 12.87
C LEU A 168 -39.74 -8.66 11.47
N CYS A 169 -40.57 -8.69 10.43
CA CYS A 169 -40.12 -8.71 9.03
C CYS A 169 -39.33 -7.44 8.68
N ALA A 170 -39.84 -6.27 9.06
CA ALA A 170 -39.11 -5.00 8.93
C ALA A 170 -37.78 -5.05 9.69
N GLY A 171 -37.74 -5.65 10.88
CA GLY A 171 -36.53 -5.91 11.65
C GLY A 171 -35.52 -6.78 10.90
N TYR A 172 -35.94 -7.91 10.32
CA TYR A 172 -35.06 -8.77 9.51
C TYR A 172 -34.42 -8.00 8.35
N PHE A 173 -35.21 -7.18 7.64
CA PHE A 173 -34.68 -6.34 6.56
C PHE A 173 -33.76 -5.23 7.07
N ALA A 174 -34.12 -4.55 8.15
CA ALA A 174 -33.30 -3.50 8.74
C ALA A 174 -31.93 -4.04 9.21
N ILE A 175 -31.94 -5.16 9.92
CA ILE A 175 -30.72 -5.84 10.35
C ILE A 175 -29.93 -6.40 9.17
N GLY A 176 -30.60 -7.00 8.19
CA GLY A 176 -29.95 -7.51 6.99
C GLY A 176 -29.28 -6.39 6.18
N TRP A 177 -29.93 -5.24 6.06
CA TRP A 177 -29.39 -4.03 5.43
C TRP A 177 -28.20 -3.48 6.21
N LEU A 178 -28.32 -3.37 7.54
CA LEU A 178 -27.26 -2.86 8.40
C LEU A 178 -26.03 -3.78 8.37
N ALA A 179 -26.22 -5.10 8.47
CA ALA A 179 -25.15 -6.08 8.31
C ALA A 179 -24.49 -5.97 6.93
N HIS A 180 -25.29 -5.86 5.86
CA HIS A 180 -24.77 -5.65 4.51
C HIS A 180 -23.93 -4.37 4.40
N ALA A 181 -24.43 -3.25 4.93
CA ALA A 181 -23.75 -1.95 4.89
C ALA A 181 -22.45 -1.97 5.70
N LEU A 182 -22.44 -2.58 6.89
CA LEU A 182 -21.24 -2.73 7.72
C LEU A 182 -20.18 -3.60 7.03
N THR A 183 -20.57 -4.75 6.48
CA THR A 183 -19.65 -5.62 5.73
C THR A 183 -19.06 -4.88 4.54
N GLN A 184 -19.87 -4.14 3.78
CA GLN A 184 -19.35 -3.33 2.66
C GLN A 184 -18.40 -2.22 3.13
N ARG A 185 -18.71 -1.52 4.21
CA ARG A 185 -17.84 -0.47 4.77
C ARG A 185 -16.52 -1.04 5.26
N ALA A 186 -16.55 -2.18 5.96
CA ALA A 186 -15.35 -2.87 6.43
C ALA A 186 -14.44 -3.28 5.26
N LEU A 187 -15.02 -3.92 4.23
CA LEU A 187 -14.25 -4.33 3.03
C LEU A 187 -13.65 -3.14 2.26
N ARG A 188 -14.36 -2.00 2.18
CA ARG A 188 -13.81 -0.79 1.56
C ARG A 188 -12.69 -0.18 2.39
N SER A 189 -12.84 -0.13 3.71
CA SER A 189 -11.82 0.37 4.62
C SER A 189 -10.56 -0.47 4.57
N GLU A 190 -10.70 -1.81 4.52
CA GLU A 190 -9.56 -2.72 4.41
C GLU A 190 -8.79 -2.49 3.10
N ARG A 191 -9.51 -2.40 1.97
CA ARG A 191 -8.88 -2.14 0.66
C ARG A 191 -8.16 -0.80 0.61
N LEU A 192 -8.76 0.25 1.17
CA LEU A 192 -8.15 1.57 1.22
C LEU A 192 -6.89 1.57 2.10
N ALA A 193 -6.94 0.91 3.26
CA ALA A 193 -5.79 0.78 4.14
C ALA A 193 -4.65 0.00 3.46
N GLN A 194 -4.97 -1.06 2.71
CA GLN A 194 -3.99 -1.80 1.92
C GLN A 194 -3.33 -0.92 0.84
N SER A 195 -4.11 -0.17 0.07
CA SER A 195 -3.54 0.71 -0.97
C SER A 195 -2.66 1.82 -0.37
N GLN A 196 -3.05 2.39 0.78
CA GLN A 196 -2.25 3.40 1.47
C GLN A 196 -0.95 2.80 2.02
N ALA A 197 -1.00 1.57 2.55
CA ALA A 197 0.20 0.87 3.02
C ALA A 197 1.19 0.60 1.87
N ASP A 198 0.68 0.18 0.70
CA ASP A 198 1.49 -0.05 -0.49
C ASP A 198 2.11 1.25 -1.03
N GLU A 199 1.35 2.35 -1.05
CA GLU A 199 1.85 3.67 -1.47
C GLU A 199 2.93 4.19 -0.51
N LEU A 200 2.73 4.08 0.80
CA LEU A 200 3.74 4.43 1.80
C LEU A 200 5.00 3.58 1.67
N ALA A 201 4.86 2.27 1.40
CA ALA A 201 5.98 1.38 1.16
C ALA A 201 6.76 1.79 -0.10
N LEU A 202 6.06 2.16 -1.18
CA LEU A 202 6.66 2.65 -2.41
C LEU A 202 7.40 3.98 -2.17
N LEU A 203 6.78 4.94 -1.51
CA LEU A 203 7.40 6.23 -1.19
C LEU A 203 8.65 6.07 -0.32
N ASN A 204 8.57 5.23 0.72
CA ASN A 204 9.74 4.89 1.55
C ASN A 204 10.84 4.22 0.74
N ARG A 205 10.50 3.35 -0.21
CA ARG A 205 11.47 2.71 -1.09
C ARG A 205 12.12 3.68 -2.06
N ILE A 206 11.34 4.59 -2.67
CA ILE A 206 11.85 5.65 -3.55
C ILE A 206 12.78 6.57 -2.77
N ASN A 207 12.37 7.02 -1.58
CA ASN A 207 13.20 7.86 -0.72
C ASN A 207 14.51 7.16 -0.33
N ALA A 208 14.45 5.87 0.04
CA ALA A 208 15.66 5.09 0.36
C ALA A 208 16.59 4.97 -0.86
N LEU A 209 16.05 4.67 -2.06
CA LEU A 209 16.84 4.58 -3.29
C LEU A 209 17.45 5.93 -3.70
N ALA A 210 16.73 7.03 -3.50
CA ALA A 210 17.24 8.38 -3.76
C ALA A 210 18.41 8.71 -2.82
N ILE A 211 18.32 8.32 -1.53
CA ILE A 211 19.41 8.49 -0.56
C ILE A 211 20.60 7.57 -0.87
N GLU A 212 20.36 6.32 -1.26
CA GLU A 212 21.41 5.34 -1.59
C GLU A 212 22.20 5.73 -2.85
N ASN A 213 21.53 6.28 -3.87
CA ASN A 213 22.14 6.63 -5.16
C ASN A 213 22.49 8.13 -5.30
N SER A 214 22.35 8.91 -4.23
CA SER A 214 22.73 10.33 -4.22
C SER A 214 24.24 10.48 -4.52
N PRO A 215 24.65 11.42 -5.39
CA PRO A 215 26.07 11.72 -5.63
C PRO A 215 26.75 12.29 -4.38
N ASP A 216 25.96 12.98 -3.55
CA ASP A 216 26.37 13.58 -2.29
C ASP A 216 26.19 12.59 -1.13
N GLY A 217 27.11 12.62 -0.18
CA GLY A 217 26.98 11.89 1.08
C GLY A 217 25.99 12.57 2.02
N LEU A 218 25.02 11.82 2.54
CA LEU A 218 24.04 12.33 3.50
C LEU A 218 24.29 11.71 4.87
N LEU A 219 24.47 12.55 5.89
CA LEU A 219 24.70 12.14 7.27
C LEU A 219 23.75 12.89 8.20
N ALA A 220 22.81 12.18 8.84
CA ALA A 220 21.92 12.75 9.83
C ALA A 220 22.49 12.54 11.23
N VAL A 221 22.61 13.62 12.00
CA VAL A 221 23.23 13.64 13.33
C VAL A 221 22.29 14.37 14.30
N ARG A 222 22.16 13.88 15.52
CA ARG A 222 21.41 14.55 16.60
C ARG A 222 22.26 15.67 17.22
N GLY A 223 21.66 16.63 17.93
CA GLY A 223 22.40 17.72 18.59
C GLY A 223 23.49 17.26 19.58
N ASP A 224 23.40 16.04 20.09
CA ASP A 224 24.41 15.39 20.94
C ASP A 224 25.61 14.79 20.17
N GLY A 225 25.62 14.91 18.83
CA GLY A 225 26.64 14.36 17.95
C GLY A 225 26.46 12.88 17.60
N VAL A 226 25.35 12.23 17.96
CA VAL A 226 25.09 10.82 17.63
C VAL A 226 24.55 10.69 16.19
N ILE A 227 25.16 9.82 15.39
CA ILE A 227 24.76 9.56 14.00
C ILE A 227 23.45 8.76 13.99
N ARG A 228 22.39 9.30 13.39
CA ARG A 228 21.11 8.59 13.17
C ARG A 228 21.02 7.90 11.83
N HIS A 229 21.68 8.43 10.82
CA HIS A 229 21.65 7.86 9.48
C HIS A 229 22.92 8.26 8.73
N ALA A 230 23.52 7.32 8.00
CA ALA A 230 24.63 7.59 7.09
C ALA A 230 24.35 6.90 5.75
N SER A 231 24.31 7.66 4.66
CA SER A 231 24.19 7.06 3.33
C SER A 231 25.47 6.31 2.95
N PRO A 232 25.41 5.28 2.08
CA PRO A 232 26.61 4.57 1.62
C PRO A 232 27.67 5.50 1.02
N ARG A 233 27.22 6.55 0.31
CA ARG A 233 28.09 7.57 -0.27
C ARG A 233 28.82 8.39 0.80
N ALA A 234 28.14 8.74 1.91
CA ALA A 234 28.78 9.45 3.02
C ALA A 234 29.91 8.61 3.65
N LEU A 235 29.67 7.31 3.86
CA LEU A 235 30.67 6.39 4.39
C LEU A 235 31.88 6.25 3.46
N ALA A 236 31.64 6.15 2.14
CA ALA A 236 32.68 6.08 1.14
C ALA A 236 33.52 7.37 1.05
N LEU A 237 32.86 8.54 1.09
CA LEU A 237 33.52 9.85 1.05
C LEU A 237 34.33 10.13 2.32
N MET A 238 33.85 9.67 3.48
CA MET A 238 34.61 9.75 4.73
C MET A 238 35.74 8.73 4.83
N GLY A 239 35.82 7.75 3.91
CA GLY A 239 36.86 6.72 3.89
C GLY A 239 36.78 5.72 5.06
N MET A 240 35.57 5.42 5.55
CA MET A 240 35.37 4.63 6.76
C MET A 240 35.53 3.11 6.53
N PRO A 241 36.36 2.41 7.31
CA PRO A 241 36.46 0.94 7.27
C PRO A 241 35.53 0.22 8.28
N VAL A 242 34.97 0.93 9.28
CA VAL A 242 34.17 0.34 10.36
C VAL A 242 32.66 0.58 10.10
N PRO A 243 31.78 -0.42 10.29
CA PRO A 243 30.35 -0.22 10.14
C PRO A 243 29.81 0.77 11.18
N VAL A 244 29.19 1.85 10.71
CA VAL A 244 28.47 2.81 11.56
C VAL A 244 27.21 2.15 12.08
N ILE A 245 26.98 2.22 13.40
CA ILE A 245 25.76 1.72 14.06
C ILE A 245 24.87 2.92 14.38
N PRO A 246 23.78 3.14 13.62
CA PRO A 246 22.85 4.24 13.86
C PRO A 246 22.37 4.28 15.31
N GLY A 247 22.44 5.45 15.94
CA GLY A 247 21.97 5.70 17.30
C GLY A 247 22.98 5.40 18.41
N VAL A 248 24.15 4.83 18.09
CA VAL A 248 25.21 4.52 19.08
C VAL A 248 26.50 5.25 18.77
N THR A 249 26.91 5.26 17.51
CA THR A 249 28.16 5.90 17.10
C THR A 249 28.09 7.42 17.16
N ARG A 250 29.07 8.06 17.81
CA ARG A 250 29.22 9.52 17.82
C ARG A 250 30.09 9.97 16.65
N LEU A 251 29.76 11.14 16.10
CA LEU A 251 30.51 11.76 15.02
C LEU A 251 31.97 12.08 15.42
N ALA A 252 32.16 12.50 16.68
CA ALA A 252 33.47 12.85 17.23
C ALA A 252 34.46 11.68 17.27
N ASP A 253 33.96 10.43 17.36
CA ASP A 253 34.79 9.22 17.37
C ASP A 253 35.44 8.97 16.01
N TYR A 254 34.90 9.58 14.95
CA TYR A 254 35.35 9.39 13.58
C TYR A 254 36.04 10.61 12.99
N SER A 255 35.46 11.79 13.18
CA SER A 255 36.03 13.02 12.64
C SER A 255 35.77 14.17 13.61
N LEU A 256 36.81 14.50 14.36
CA LEU A 256 36.81 15.64 15.26
C LEU A 256 36.51 16.94 14.49
N ASP A 257 36.99 17.05 13.25
CA ASP A 257 36.76 18.21 12.38
C ASP A 257 35.28 18.38 11.99
N LEU A 258 34.56 17.30 11.66
CA LEU A 258 33.12 17.39 11.38
C LEU A 258 32.31 17.66 12.66
N ALA A 259 32.73 17.10 13.80
CA ALA A 259 32.12 17.40 15.09
C ALA A 259 32.31 18.87 15.48
N ASN A 260 33.49 19.44 15.21
CA ASN A 260 33.78 20.86 15.43
C ASN A 260 32.96 21.76 14.49
N ILE A 261 32.84 21.39 13.20
CA ILE A 261 31.97 22.09 12.25
C ILE A 261 30.52 22.06 12.71
N LEU A 262 30.03 20.93 13.23
CA LEU A 262 28.67 20.83 13.78
C LEU A 262 28.48 21.73 15.02
N ALA A 263 29.47 21.76 15.91
CA ALA A 263 29.46 22.55 17.15
C ALA A 263 29.56 24.06 16.90
N GLN A 264 30.25 24.49 15.84
CA GLN A 264 30.40 25.90 15.47
C GLN A 264 29.13 26.51 14.88
N GLN A 265 28.11 25.72 14.58
CA GLN A 265 26.85 26.17 13.96
C GLN A 265 27.08 27.14 12.78
N PRO A 266 27.80 26.73 11.73
CA PRO A 266 28.16 27.61 10.63
C PRO A 266 26.90 28.22 10.00
N ASP A 267 27.00 29.51 9.67
CA ASP A 267 25.95 30.23 8.95
C ASP A 267 25.62 29.52 7.62
N PRO A 268 24.39 29.66 7.09
CA PRO A 268 23.99 29.03 5.82
C PRO A 268 24.90 29.37 4.63
N PHE A 269 25.66 30.46 4.74
CA PHE A 269 26.57 30.96 3.70
C PHE A 269 28.01 30.45 3.84
N THR A 270 28.40 29.88 4.99
CA THR A 270 29.73 29.30 5.19
C THR A 270 29.67 27.81 4.88
N THR A 271 30.32 27.39 3.80
CA THR A 271 30.45 25.97 3.44
C THR A 271 31.87 25.50 3.76
N PRO A 272 32.13 24.99 4.97
CA PRO A 272 33.47 24.53 5.33
C PRO A 272 33.91 23.40 4.41
N THR A 273 35.17 23.45 4.01
CA THR A 273 35.84 22.39 3.26
C THR A 273 36.62 21.50 4.22
N LEU A 274 36.55 20.20 3.99
CA LEU A 274 37.14 19.18 4.84
C LEU A 274 37.92 18.19 3.97
N SER A 275 39.22 18.09 4.22
CA SER A 275 40.09 17.14 3.52
C SER A 275 40.08 15.81 4.25
N THR A 276 39.42 14.81 3.67
CA THR A 276 39.51 13.42 4.13
C THR A 276 40.60 12.68 3.35
N PRO A 277 41.05 11.50 3.82
CA PRO A 277 41.98 10.65 3.08
C PRO A 277 41.45 10.25 1.68
N ALA A 278 40.13 10.18 1.53
CA ALA A 278 39.48 9.75 0.30
C ALA A 278 39.15 10.91 -0.65
N ALA A 279 38.79 12.10 -0.12
CA ALA A 279 38.28 13.23 -0.90
C ALA A 279 38.37 14.58 -0.19
N GLN A 280 38.37 15.67 -0.98
CA GLN A 280 38.15 17.02 -0.48
C GLN A 280 36.65 17.32 -0.52
N LEU A 281 36.04 17.45 0.65
CA LEU A 281 34.60 17.52 0.83
C LEU A 281 34.16 18.93 1.14
N ARG A 282 33.10 19.39 0.49
CA ARG A 282 32.34 20.56 0.92
C ARG A 282 31.19 20.10 1.80
N VAL A 283 31.08 20.66 3.00
CA VAL A 283 30.07 20.25 3.99
C VAL A 283 28.99 21.32 4.07
N ARG A 284 27.73 20.95 3.80
CA ARG A 284 26.57 21.82 4.02
C ARG A 284 25.72 21.27 5.15
N CYS A 285 25.48 22.07 6.18
CA CYS A 285 24.65 21.69 7.32
C CYS A 285 23.22 22.20 7.14
N ILE A 286 22.24 21.31 7.19
CA ILE A 286 20.82 21.63 7.08
C ILE A 286 20.14 21.24 8.41
N PRO A 287 19.57 22.18 9.16
CA PRO A 287 18.84 21.85 10.38
C PRO A 287 17.55 21.08 10.04
N LEU A 288 17.30 19.98 10.73
CA LEU A 288 15.99 19.34 10.78
C LEU A 288 15.22 20.03 11.90
N ALA A 289 14.09 20.64 11.57
CA ALA A 289 13.17 21.26 12.53
C ALA A 289 12.50 20.21 13.43
N MET A 290 13.29 19.52 14.25
CA MET A 290 12.90 18.53 15.24
C MET A 290 13.30 19.00 16.63
N GLN A 291 12.62 18.49 17.67
CA GLN A 291 12.87 18.84 19.07
C GLN A 291 14.30 18.52 19.57
N ASP A 292 14.99 17.60 18.89
CA ASP A 292 16.33 17.10 19.27
C ASP A 292 17.51 17.88 18.61
N ASP A 293 17.30 19.09 18.09
CA ASP A 293 18.29 19.90 17.33
C ASP A 293 19.09 19.07 16.30
N SER A 294 18.37 18.23 15.55
CA SER A 294 18.99 17.31 14.60
C SER A 294 19.37 18.02 13.33
N ARG A 295 20.45 17.57 12.68
CA ARG A 295 21.00 18.21 11.48
C ARG A 295 21.38 17.14 10.46
N VAL A 296 21.21 17.46 9.18
CA VAL A 296 21.73 16.68 8.07
C VAL A 296 22.93 17.40 7.48
N LEU A 297 24.08 16.71 7.47
CA LEU A 297 25.28 17.13 6.78
C LEU A 297 25.25 16.53 5.38
N VAL A 298 25.35 17.39 4.37
CA VAL A 298 25.52 17.03 2.96
C VAL A 298 27.01 17.17 2.63
N LEU A 299 27.62 16.09 2.17
CA LEU A 299 29.04 15.96 1.85
C LEU A 299 29.19 15.89 0.32
N GLU A 300 29.75 16.93 -0.29
CA GLU A 300 29.94 17.03 -1.74
C GLU A 300 31.44 16.87 -2.09
N ASP A 301 31.82 15.99 -3.03
CA ASP A 301 33.22 15.83 -3.48
C ASP A 301 33.61 16.93 -4.46
N GLN A 302 34.47 17.84 -4.01
CA GLN A 302 34.86 19.02 -4.78
C GLN A 302 35.71 18.68 -6.02
N ARG A 303 36.46 17.58 -5.99
CA ARG A 303 37.34 17.20 -7.11
C ARG A 303 36.55 16.80 -8.35
N GLN A 304 35.39 16.14 -8.16
CA GLN A 304 34.53 15.77 -9.29
C GLN A 304 33.96 17.00 -9.98
N ALA A 305 33.52 18.00 -9.22
CA ALA A 305 33.00 19.25 -9.75
C ALA A 305 34.08 20.03 -10.51
N GLU A 306 35.29 20.13 -9.96
CA GLU A 306 36.42 20.81 -10.60
C GLU A 306 36.87 20.13 -11.89
N GLN A 307 36.95 18.78 -11.89
CA GLN A 307 37.28 18.02 -13.10
C GLN A 307 36.23 18.18 -14.21
N ALA A 308 34.94 18.19 -13.84
CA ALA A 308 33.85 18.40 -14.79
C ALA A 308 33.93 19.82 -15.40
N ALA A 309 34.16 20.84 -14.57
CA ALA A 309 34.34 22.21 -15.01
C ALA A 309 35.54 22.37 -15.96
N GLN A 310 36.67 21.74 -15.64
CA GLN A 310 37.87 21.79 -16.49
C GLN A 310 37.64 21.11 -17.85
N ARG A 311 36.92 20.00 -17.90
CA ARG A 311 36.55 19.33 -19.15
C ARG A 311 35.63 20.19 -20.02
N LEU A 312 34.63 20.82 -19.41
CA LEU A 312 33.75 21.77 -20.11
C LEU A 312 34.55 22.93 -20.70
N LYS A 313 35.49 23.48 -19.92
CA LYS A 313 36.38 24.56 -20.36
C LYS A 313 37.22 24.15 -21.58
N LEU A 314 37.85 22.97 -21.53
CA LEU A 314 38.64 22.43 -22.65
C LEU A 314 37.79 22.16 -23.90
N ALA A 315 36.58 21.61 -23.72
CA ALA A 315 35.67 21.35 -24.83
C ALA A 315 35.16 22.65 -25.49
N ALA A 316 34.83 23.66 -24.68
CA ALA A 316 34.45 24.98 -25.16
C ALA A 316 35.61 25.65 -25.91
N LEU A 317 36.84 25.56 -25.36
CA LEU A 317 38.04 26.08 -26.02
C LEU A 317 38.28 25.39 -27.37
N GLY A 318 38.21 24.06 -27.43
CA GLY A 318 38.37 23.31 -28.68
C GLY A 318 37.34 23.67 -29.75
N ARG A 319 36.06 23.85 -29.36
CA ARG A 319 35.02 24.32 -30.28
C ARG A 319 35.28 25.75 -30.77
N LEU A 320 35.70 26.64 -29.88
CA LEU A 320 36.01 28.02 -30.22
C LEU A 320 37.21 28.08 -31.18
N THR A 321 38.28 27.33 -30.90
CA THR A 321 39.47 27.24 -31.75
C THR A 321 39.12 26.68 -33.13
N ALA A 322 38.31 25.62 -33.21
CA ALA A 322 37.88 25.06 -34.49
C ALA A 322 36.99 26.02 -35.30
N ASN A 323 36.08 26.75 -34.63
CA ASN A 323 35.27 27.76 -35.29
C ASN A 323 36.10 28.94 -35.79
N ILE A 324 37.04 29.44 -34.97
CA ILE A 324 37.98 30.50 -35.36
C ILE A 324 38.83 30.05 -36.56
N ALA A 325 39.30 28.79 -36.56
CA ALA A 325 40.05 28.23 -37.67
C ALA A 325 39.24 28.25 -38.98
N HIS A 326 37.97 27.82 -38.94
CA HIS A 326 37.08 27.90 -40.09
C HIS A 326 36.78 29.34 -40.54
N GLU A 327 36.58 30.27 -39.60
CA GLU A 327 36.32 31.68 -39.90
C GLU A 327 37.55 32.42 -40.46
N ILE A 328 38.77 31.99 -40.15
CA ILE A 328 40.02 32.51 -40.74
C ILE A 328 40.27 31.89 -42.12
N ARG A 329 39.95 30.61 -42.31
CA ARG A 329 40.10 29.91 -43.60
C ARG A 329 39.22 30.49 -44.71
N ASN A 330 38.02 30.97 -44.36
CA ASN A 330 37.09 31.58 -45.30
C ASN A 330 37.67 32.83 -46.03
N PRO A 331 38.14 33.88 -45.33
CA PRO A 331 38.75 35.04 -45.98
C PRO A 331 40.10 34.70 -46.62
N LEU A 332 40.90 33.79 -46.06
CA LEU A 332 42.14 33.33 -46.72
C LEU A 332 41.87 32.65 -48.06
N SER A 333 40.82 31.83 -48.15
CA SER A 333 40.38 31.19 -49.40
C SER A 333 39.90 32.24 -50.41
N ALA A 334 39.15 33.26 -49.96
CA ALA A 334 38.73 34.36 -50.81
C ALA A 334 39.92 35.20 -51.32
N ILE A 335 40.89 35.51 -50.46
CA ILE A 335 42.12 36.23 -50.82
C ILE A 335 42.95 35.41 -51.82
N SER A 336 43.09 34.10 -51.59
CA SER A 336 43.80 33.21 -52.51
C SER A 336 43.11 33.15 -53.88
N HIS A 337 41.78 33.07 -53.91
CA HIS A 337 41.01 33.04 -55.14
C HIS A 337 41.08 34.37 -55.91
N ALA A 338 41.00 35.51 -55.20
CA ALA A 338 41.17 36.83 -55.80
C ALA A 338 42.59 37.02 -56.38
N ALA A 339 43.63 36.55 -55.68
CA ALA A 339 44.99 36.57 -56.18
C ALA A 339 45.17 35.71 -57.44
N GLN A 340 44.49 34.56 -57.51
CA GLN A 340 44.48 33.70 -58.70
C GLN A 340 43.79 34.37 -59.90
N LEU A 341 42.63 35.01 -59.70
CA LEU A 341 41.94 35.76 -60.76
C LEU A 341 42.77 36.96 -61.25
N LEU A 342 43.39 37.71 -60.33
CA LEU A 342 44.30 38.82 -60.68
C LEU A 342 45.48 38.32 -61.52
N ARG A 343 46.00 37.12 -61.22
CA ARG A 343 47.07 36.48 -61.99
C ARG A 343 46.64 36.12 -63.42
N GLU A 344 45.37 35.79 -63.65
CA GLU A 344 44.85 35.43 -64.97
C GLU A 344 44.63 36.64 -65.89
N GLU A 345 44.33 37.82 -65.33
CA GLU A 345 44.05 39.05 -66.10
C GLU A 345 45.28 39.94 -66.37
N MET A 346 46.39 39.74 -65.64
CA MET A 346 47.55 40.63 -65.66
C MET A 346 48.60 40.24 -66.71
N HIS A 347 49.18 41.25 -67.37
CA HIS A 347 50.16 41.08 -68.47
C HIS A 347 51.57 41.61 -68.13
N ASP A 348 51.78 42.22 -66.94
CA ASP A 348 53.05 42.78 -66.48
C ASP A 348 53.78 41.81 -65.51
N PRO A 349 55.05 41.46 -65.76
CA PRO A 349 55.87 40.60 -64.88
C PRO A 349 55.97 41.06 -63.41
N ALA A 350 55.90 42.37 -63.14
CA ALA A 350 55.98 42.88 -61.76
C ALA A 350 54.72 42.54 -60.94
N HIS A 351 53.55 42.51 -61.59
CA HIS A 351 52.27 42.20 -60.94
C HIS A 351 52.08 40.69 -60.69
N PHE A 352 52.63 39.83 -61.56
CA PHE A 352 52.69 38.38 -61.32
C PHE A 352 53.39 38.04 -59.99
N LYS A 353 54.52 38.70 -59.72
CA LYS A 353 55.29 38.46 -58.50
C LYS A 353 54.52 38.84 -57.23
N LEU A 354 53.69 39.88 -57.29
CA LEU A 354 52.85 40.30 -56.16
C LEU A 354 51.70 39.33 -55.90
N ALA A 355 51.05 38.84 -56.96
CA ALA A 355 49.99 37.81 -56.84
C ALA A 355 50.55 36.51 -56.22
N ASP A 356 51.72 36.06 -56.67
CA ASP A 356 52.41 34.89 -56.09
C ASP A 356 52.76 35.08 -54.61
N ILE A 357 53.16 36.30 -54.20
CA ILE A 357 53.44 36.59 -52.79
C ILE A 357 52.15 36.50 -51.95
N ILE A 358 51.02 37.03 -52.44
CA ILE A 358 49.74 36.99 -51.72
C ILE A 358 49.24 35.56 -51.59
N GLU A 359 49.29 34.78 -52.67
CA GLU A 359 48.88 33.38 -52.67
C GLU A 359 49.75 32.53 -51.72
N ASN A 360 51.08 32.70 -51.77
CA ASN A 360 51.98 31.98 -50.88
C ASN A 360 51.79 32.36 -49.41
N ASN A 361 51.55 33.64 -49.11
CA ASN A 361 51.26 34.06 -47.73
C ASN A 361 49.91 33.54 -47.24
N SER A 362 48.87 33.53 -48.08
CA SER A 362 47.55 33.00 -47.73
C SER A 362 47.63 31.50 -47.41
N ARG A 363 48.31 30.71 -48.27
CA ARG A 363 48.54 29.28 -48.04
C ARG A 363 49.39 28.99 -46.80
N ARG A 364 50.33 29.87 -46.47
CA ARG A 364 51.16 29.73 -45.26
C ARG A 364 50.35 30.00 -43.99
N LEU A 365 49.46 31.00 -44.02
CA LEU A 365 48.51 31.27 -42.94
C LEU A 365 47.49 30.13 -42.75
N ASP A 366 47.00 29.52 -43.83
CA ASP A 366 46.08 28.37 -43.75
C ASP A 366 46.72 27.18 -43.02
N ARG A 367 48.00 26.87 -43.33
CA ARG A 367 48.74 25.80 -42.64
C ARG A 367 48.99 26.10 -41.16
N LEU A 368 49.28 27.36 -40.82
CA LEU A 368 49.50 27.80 -39.44
C LEU A 368 48.23 27.74 -38.57
N VAL A 369 47.06 27.69 -39.19
CA VAL A 369 45.76 27.54 -38.51
C VAL A 369 45.38 26.07 -38.34
N GLU A 370 46.01 25.17 -39.10
CA GLU A 370 45.80 23.72 -39.07
C GLU A 370 46.75 22.99 -38.10
N GLU A 371 47.92 23.58 -37.81
CA GLU A 371 48.88 23.21 -36.75
C GLU A 371 48.50 23.82 -35.39
#